data_AF-A0A0K9NJH4-F1
#
_entry.id   AF-A0A0K9NJH4-F1
#
_cell.length_a   1.000
_cell.length_b   1.000
_cell.length_c   1.000
_cell.angle_alpha   90.00
_cell.angle_beta   90.00
_cell.angle_gamma   90.00
#
_symmetry.space_group_name_H-M   'P 1'
#
loop_
_entity.id
_entity.type
_entity.pdbx_description
1 polymer ?
#
loop_
_entity_poly.entity_id
_entity_poly.type
_entity_poly.pdbx_seq_one_letter_code
_entity_poly.pdbx_strand_id
1 'polypeptide(L)'
;MQAITYARKYLAPWGTNYMKELQRVVAALAFKSSTECATYKILFDPKQWDCLVDNFKQEFCKLYGMTFEPLLTIYLQAGLSALKTPFGFEDNCPKDDPLSQESFRKLSASMPFSKQQQSKLVCYISKEPMDTENPPLVLPNGYVYSTKVLEHMAKNNNGKITCPRTGYVCNYGELVRAFIS
;
A
#
# COMPACT_ATOMS: atom_id res chain seq x y z
N MET A 1 27.34 -42.86 -17.97
CA MET A 1 28.57 -42.38 -17.28
C MET A 1 28.71 -40.85 -17.24
N GLN A 2 28.14 -40.09 -18.19
CA GLN A 2 28.31 -38.62 -18.25
C GLN A 2 27.91 -37.87 -16.95
N ALA A 3 26.81 -38.25 -16.30
CA ALA A 3 26.37 -37.62 -15.05
C ALA A 3 27.38 -37.76 -13.89
N ILE A 4 28.05 -38.91 -13.77
CA ILE A 4 29.07 -39.15 -12.74
C ILE A 4 30.32 -38.30 -13.01
N THR A 5 30.74 -38.21 -14.28
CA THR A 5 31.85 -37.34 -14.68
C THR A 5 31.55 -35.87 -14.41
N TYR A 6 30.32 -35.42 -14.71
CA TYR A 6 29.86 -34.07 -14.41
C TYR A 6 29.88 -33.78 -12.91
N ALA A 7 29.33 -34.68 -12.09
CA ALA A 7 29.31 -34.54 -10.64
C ALA A 7 30.73 -34.44 -10.05
N ARG A 8 31.66 -35.29 -10.50
CA ARG A 8 33.06 -35.23 -10.06
C ARG A 8 33.74 -33.91 -10.44
N LYS A 9 33.40 -33.34 -11.60
CA LYS A 9 34.05 -32.11 -12.09
C LYS A 9 33.48 -30.84 -11.43
N TYR A 10 32.16 -30.72 -11.33
CA TYR A 10 31.52 -29.46 -10.95
C TYR A 10 30.88 -29.48 -9.56
N LEU A 11 30.50 -30.65 -9.04
CA LEU A 11 29.80 -30.78 -7.76
C LEU A 11 30.73 -31.18 -6.60
N ALA A 12 31.80 -31.93 -6.86
CA ALA A 12 32.75 -32.37 -5.83
C ALA A 12 33.35 -31.23 -4.96
N PRO A 13 33.69 -30.03 -5.50
CA PRO A 13 34.20 -28.93 -4.67
C PRO A 13 33.23 -28.46 -3.58
N TRP A 14 31.93 -28.69 -3.77
CA TRP A 14 30.87 -28.32 -2.84
C TRP A 14 30.62 -29.36 -1.74
N GLY A 15 31.36 -30.47 -1.77
CA GLY A 15 31.22 -31.59 -0.85
C GLY A 15 31.36 -31.23 0.63
N THR A 16 32.19 -30.25 0.97
CA THR A 16 32.39 -29.84 2.37
C THR A 16 31.12 -29.27 3.01
N ASN A 17 30.30 -28.55 2.23
CA ASN A 17 29.12 -27.84 2.73
C ASN A 17 27.80 -28.59 2.43
N TYR A 18 27.75 -29.39 1.36
CA TYR A 18 26.51 -29.98 0.84
C TYR A 18 26.61 -31.49 0.61
N MET A 19 27.39 -32.21 1.43
CA MET A 19 27.63 -33.65 1.25
C MET A 19 26.33 -34.47 1.28
N LYS A 20 25.38 -34.12 2.16
CA LYS A 20 24.12 -34.87 2.32
C LYS A 20 23.26 -34.78 1.06
N GLU A 21 23.17 -33.59 0.49
CA GLU A 21 22.45 -33.29 -0.73
C GLU A 21 23.11 -34.01 -1.92
N LEU A 22 24.45 -33.96 -2.01
CA LEU A 22 25.20 -34.65 -3.04
C LEU A 22 25.03 -36.17 -2.97
N GLN A 23 25.10 -36.76 -1.78
CA GLN A 23 24.83 -38.18 -1.58
C GLN A 23 23.42 -38.54 -2.03
N ARG A 24 22.41 -37.70 -1.72
CA ARG A 24 21.03 -37.91 -2.17
C ARG A 24 20.90 -37.86 -3.69
N VAL A 25 21.55 -36.90 -4.36
CA VAL A 25 21.51 -36.79 -5.84
C VAL A 25 22.25 -37.94 -6.51
N VAL A 26 23.41 -38.34 -5.99
CA VAL A 26 24.18 -39.46 -6.54
C VAL A 26 23.43 -40.78 -6.31
N ALA A 27 22.79 -40.97 -5.15
CA ALA A 27 21.96 -42.13 -4.87
C ALA A 27 20.74 -42.20 -5.79
N ALA A 28 20.20 -41.06 -6.24
CA ALA A 28 19.09 -41.02 -7.21
C ALA A 28 19.44 -41.73 -8.54
N LEU A 29 20.72 -41.83 -8.91
CA LEU A 29 21.16 -42.56 -10.10
C LEU A 29 20.88 -44.07 -10.03
N ALA A 30 20.69 -44.63 -8.82
CA ALA A 30 20.34 -46.02 -8.62
C ALA A 30 18.82 -46.28 -8.78
N PHE A 31 18.00 -45.23 -8.84
CA PHE A 31 16.54 -45.33 -8.95
C PHE A 31 16.08 -44.97 -10.38
N LYS A 32 15.00 -45.62 -10.82
CA LYS A 32 14.30 -45.25 -12.05
C LYS A 32 13.36 -44.06 -11.78
N SER A 33 13.00 -43.32 -12.83
CA SER A 33 12.05 -42.21 -12.75
C SER A 33 10.67 -42.61 -12.20
N SER A 34 10.27 -43.88 -12.36
CA SER A 34 9.03 -44.46 -11.83
C SER A 34 9.18 -45.03 -10.41
N THR A 35 10.12 -44.54 -9.60
CA THR A 35 10.36 -45.08 -8.26
C THR A 35 9.20 -44.75 -7.31
N GLU A 36 8.80 -45.72 -6.48
CA GLU A 36 7.84 -45.50 -5.39
C GLU A 36 8.51 -45.01 -4.09
N CYS A 37 9.84 -44.91 -4.07
CA CYS A 37 10.55 -44.34 -2.93
C CYS A 37 10.30 -42.83 -2.88
N ALA A 38 9.45 -42.38 -1.94
CA ALA A 38 9.05 -40.98 -1.79
C ALA A 38 10.24 -40.00 -1.76
N THR A 39 11.34 -40.39 -1.09
CA THR A 39 12.56 -39.57 -0.97
C THR A 39 13.18 -39.18 -2.31
N TYR A 40 13.15 -40.09 -3.29
CA TYR A 40 13.74 -39.88 -4.61
C TYR A 40 12.70 -39.55 -5.68
N LYS A 41 11.44 -39.97 -5.50
CA LYS A 41 10.30 -39.64 -6.37
C LYS A 41 10.16 -38.14 -6.57
N ILE A 42 10.34 -37.36 -5.51
CA ILE A 42 10.30 -35.88 -5.54
C ILE A 42 11.34 -35.30 -6.50
N LEU A 43 12.53 -35.91 -6.61
CA LEU A 43 13.61 -35.40 -7.48
C LEU A 43 13.33 -35.62 -8.97
N PHE A 44 12.44 -36.54 -9.30
CA PHE A 44 12.00 -36.82 -10.68
C PHE A 44 10.70 -36.11 -11.04
N ASP A 45 10.07 -35.39 -10.11
CA ASP A 45 8.85 -34.63 -10.37
C ASP A 45 9.16 -33.48 -11.34
N PRO A 46 8.48 -33.38 -12.50
CA PRO A 46 8.70 -32.28 -13.44
C PRO A 46 8.47 -30.89 -12.81
N LYS A 47 7.63 -30.77 -11.78
CA LYS A 47 7.41 -29.49 -11.05
C LYS A 47 8.67 -28.93 -10.40
N GLN A 48 9.69 -29.76 -10.15
CA GLN A 48 10.98 -29.29 -9.65
C GLN A 48 11.64 -28.29 -10.61
N TRP A 49 11.40 -28.42 -11.92
CA TRP A 49 11.90 -27.46 -12.90
C TRP A 49 11.21 -26.10 -12.77
N ASP A 50 9.90 -26.07 -12.52
CA ASP A 50 9.18 -24.81 -12.27
C ASP A 50 9.71 -24.12 -11.01
N CYS A 51 9.90 -24.87 -9.92
CA CYS A 51 10.50 -24.35 -8.69
C CYS A 51 11.93 -23.83 -8.93
N LEU A 52 12.72 -24.53 -9.75
CA LEU A 52 14.07 -24.09 -10.11
C LEU A 52 14.03 -22.76 -10.87
N VAL A 53 13.14 -22.63 -11.85
CA VAL A 53 12.94 -21.39 -12.61
C VAL A 53 12.58 -20.24 -11.68
N ASP A 54 11.68 -20.45 -10.73
CA ASP A 54 11.27 -19.41 -9.77
C ASP A 54 12.41 -19.02 -8.83
N ASN A 55 13.21 -19.98 -8.36
CA ASN A 55 14.41 -19.70 -7.57
C ASN A 55 15.42 -18.86 -8.36
N PHE A 56 15.67 -19.18 -9.62
CA PHE A 56 16.57 -18.38 -10.46
C PHE A 56 16.06 -16.96 -10.67
N LYS A 57 14.75 -16.78 -10.90
CA LYS A 57 14.14 -15.44 -11.01
C LYS A 57 14.31 -14.66 -9.70
N GLN A 58 14.09 -15.30 -8.56
CA GLN A 58 14.22 -14.66 -7.26
C GLN A 58 15.67 -14.25 -6.97
N GLU A 59 16.64 -15.12 -7.23
CA GLU A 59 18.07 -14.80 -7.06
C GLU A 59 18.55 -13.73 -8.04
N PHE A 60 18.05 -13.75 -9.29
CA PHE A 60 18.28 -12.68 -10.25
C PHE A 60 17.78 -11.34 -9.70
N CYS A 61 16.53 -11.27 -9.24
CA CYS A 61 15.98 -10.06 -8.64
C CYS A 61 16.84 -9.57 -7.47
N LYS A 62 17.23 -10.47 -6.55
CA LYS A 62 18.10 -10.12 -5.41
C LYS A 62 19.46 -9.58 -5.85
N LEU A 63 20.10 -10.24 -6.81
CA LEU A 63 21.43 -9.85 -7.31
C LEU A 63 21.43 -8.44 -7.90
N TYR A 64 20.36 -8.07 -8.60
CA TYR A 64 20.21 -6.75 -9.23
C TYR A 64 19.47 -5.73 -8.35
N GLY A 65 19.14 -6.09 -7.09
CA GLY A 65 18.39 -5.21 -6.18
C GLY A 65 16.97 -4.88 -6.67
N MET A 66 16.40 -5.73 -7.52
CA MET A 66 15.02 -5.62 -8.01
C MET A 66 14.05 -6.34 -7.08
N THR A 67 12.82 -5.85 -7.03
CA THR A 67 11.73 -6.54 -6.34
C THR A 67 11.16 -7.63 -7.24
N PHE A 68 10.75 -8.76 -6.65
CA PHE A 68 10.04 -9.81 -7.38
C PHE A 68 8.63 -9.35 -7.80
N GLU A 69 7.98 -8.56 -6.94
CA GLU A 69 6.73 -7.89 -7.28
C GLU A 69 7.00 -6.60 -8.06
N PRO A 70 6.14 -6.25 -9.05
CA PRO A 70 6.26 -4.98 -9.75
C PRO A 70 6.18 -3.79 -8.80
N LEU A 71 7.10 -2.84 -8.93
CA LEU A 71 7.12 -1.62 -8.11
C LEU A 71 5.80 -0.85 -8.15
N LEU A 72 5.11 -0.83 -9.31
CA LEU A 72 3.79 -0.23 -9.45
C LEU A 72 2.79 -0.81 -8.45
N THR A 73 2.78 -2.14 -8.28
CA THR A 73 1.89 -2.82 -7.34
C THR A 73 2.23 -2.41 -5.91
N ILE A 74 3.51 -2.44 -5.54
CA ILE A 74 3.96 -2.07 -4.19
C ILE A 74 3.56 -0.63 -3.87
N TYR A 75 3.83 0.32 -4.77
CA TYR A 75 3.49 1.73 -4.54
C TYR A 75 1.98 1.98 -4.53
N LEU A 76 1.24 1.31 -5.41
CA LEU A 76 -0.22 1.39 -5.42
C LEU A 76 -0.81 0.87 -4.11
N GLN A 77 -0.33 -0.27 -3.61
CA GLN A 77 -0.78 -0.84 -2.34
C GLN A 77 -0.43 0.05 -1.16
N ALA A 78 0.80 0.57 -1.12
CA ALA A 78 1.23 1.51 -0.07
C ALA A 78 0.37 2.78 -0.06
N GLY A 79 0.09 3.36 -1.24
CA GLY A 79 -0.76 4.54 -1.40
C GLY A 79 -2.20 4.27 -0.97
N LEU A 80 -2.80 3.17 -1.43
CA LEU A 80 -4.15 2.77 -1.04
C LEU A 80 -4.25 2.52 0.47
N SER A 81 -3.26 1.88 1.08
CA SER A 81 -3.24 1.66 2.54
C SER A 81 -3.13 2.98 3.32
N ALA A 82 -2.37 3.96 2.83
CA ALA A 82 -2.27 5.28 3.44
C ALA A 82 -3.60 6.06 3.39
N LEU A 83 -4.39 5.85 2.34
CA LEU A 83 -5.70 6.49 2.14
C LEU A 83 -6.85 5.72 2.82
N LYS A 84 -6.67 4.42 3.11
CA LYS A 84 -7.74 3.57 3.64
C LYS A 84 -8.13 4.00 5.06
N THR A 85 -9.24 4.72 5.16
CA THR A 85 -9.87 5.10 6.43
C THR A 85 -11.14 4.28 6.69
N PRO A 86 -11.58 4.13 7.96
CA PRO A 86 -12.85 3.47 8.26
C PRO A 86 -14.07 4.15 7.62
N PHE A 87 -14.02 5.47 7.46
CA PHE A 87 -15.11 6.30 6.91
C PHE A 87 -15.23 6.26 5.38
N GLY A 88 -14.19 5.83 4.66
CA GLY A 88 -14.18 5.81 3.19
C GLY A 88 -15.16 4.82 2.54
N PHE A 89 -15.84 3.99 3.35
CA PHE A 89 -16.82 3.00 2.88
C PHE A 89 -18.28 3.44 3.06
N GLU A 90 -18.53 4.63 3.61
CA GLU A 90 -19.87 5.18 3.79
C GLU A 90 -20.38 5.90 2.52
N ASP A 91 -21.70 5.97 2.34
CA ASP A 91 -22.34 6.58 1.16
C ASP A 91 -22.04 8.08 0.98
N ASN A 92 -21.52 8.75 2.01
CA ASN A 92 -21.15 10.17 2.00
C ASN A 92 -19.65 10.42 1.74
N CYS A 93 -18.94 9.45 1.18
CA CYS A 93 -17.52 9.59 0.87
C CYS A 93 -17.28 10.73 -0.15
N PRO A 94 -16.30 11.63 0.07
CA PRO A 94 -15.97 12.68 -0.87
C PRO A 94 -15.65 12.12 -2.26
N LYS A 95 -16.16 12.74 -3.32
CA LYS A 95 -15.85 12.34 -4.72
C LYS A 95 -14.36 12.43 -5.05
N ASP A 96 -13.62 13.23 -4.30
CA ASP A 96 -12.17 13.41 -4.44
C ASP A 96 -11.36 12.28 -3.77
N ASP A 97 -12.01 11.39 -2.99
CA ASP A 97 -11.34 10.22 -2.42
C ASP A 97 -11.18 9.13 -3.49
N PRO A 98 -9.95 8.68 -3.83
CA PRO A 98 -9.73 7.57 -4.73
C PRO A 98 -10.46 6.29 -4.31
N LEU A 99 -10.67 6.06 -3.01
CA LEU A 99 -11.39 4.90 -2.49
C LEU A 99 -12.91 5.01 -2.68
N SER A 100 -13.44 6.14 -3.14
CA SER A 100 -14.82 6.20 -3.62
C SER A 100 -15.04 5.27 -4.82
N GLN A 101 -14.00 4.97 -5.62
CA GLN A 101 -14.09 4.07 -6.76
C GLN A 101 -14.08 2.59 -6.33
N GLU A 102 -14.98 1.79 -6.91
CA GLU A 102 -15.13 0.37 -6.55
C GLU A 102 -13.87 -0.45 -6.87
N SER A 103 -13.17 -0.14 -7.96
CA SER A 103 -11.91 -0.79 -8.37
C SER A 103 -10.83 -0.67 -7.29
N PHE A 104 -10.62 0.54 -6.76
CA PHE A 104 -9.65 0.79 -5.70
C PHE A 104 -10.09 0.24 -4.34
N ARG A 105 -11.40 0.17 -4.06
CA ARG A 105 -11.93 -0.54 -2.87
C ARG A 105 -11.66 -2.04 -2.91
N LYS A 106 -11.86 -2.70 -4.06
CA LYS A 106 -11.55 -4.12 -4.21
C LYS A 106 -10.07 -4.41 -4.00
N LEU A 107 -9.20 -3.59 -4.59
CA LEU A 107 -7.75 -3.73 -4.42
C LEU A 107 -7.33 -3.53 -2.96
N SER A 108 -7.89 -2.54 -2.27
CA SER A 108 -7.55 -2.20 -0.88
C SER A 108 -8.23 -3.07 0.18
N ALA A 109 -9.12 -4.00 -0.19
CA ALA A 109 -9.92 -4.78 0.76
C ALA A 109 -9.08 -5.54 1.80
N SER A 110 -7.99 -6.20 1.38
CA SER A 110 -7.08 -6.95 2.26
C SER A 110 -6.03 -6.09 2.97
N MET A 111 -5.92 -4.80 2.64
CA MET A 111 -4.92 -3.89 3.20
C MET A 111 -5.34 -3.38 4.60
N PRO A 112 -4.38 -3.07 5.48
CA PRO A 112 -4.69 -2.47 6.78
C PRO A 112 -5.20 -1.02 6.63
N PHE A 113 -5.97 -0.57 7.61
CA PHE A 113 -6.38 0.82 7.72
C PHE A 113 -5.19 1.72 8.08
N SER A 114 -5.22 2.93 7.55
CA SER A 114 -4.27 3.99 7.84
C SER A 114 -4.33 4.39 9.31
N LYS A 115 -3.17 4.46 9.97
CA LYS A 115 -3.05 5.00 11.32
C LYS A 115 -2.90 6.51 11.24
N GLN A 116 -4.03 7.23 11.32
CA GLN A 116 -4.01 8.68 11.43
C GLN A 116 -3.85 9.09 12.89
N GLN A 117 -2.63 9.41 13.31
CA GLN A 117 -2.36 9.90 14.68
C GLN A 117 -2.70 11.39 14.85
N GLN A 118 -2.76 12.15 13.75
CA GLN A 118 -3.03 13.58 13.77
C GLN A 118 -3.98 13.93 12.62
N SER A 119 -5.11 14.53 12.97
CA SER A 119 -6.05 15.11 12.01
C SER A 119 -5.68 16.57 11.77
N LYS A 120 -5.61 16.98 10.49
CA LYS A 120 -5.48 18.38 10.10
C LYS A 120 -6.77 18.82 9.45
N LEU A 121 -7.31 19.96 9.88
CA LEU A 121 -8.45 20.53 9.19
C LEU A 121 -8.00 21.26 7.93
N VAL A 122 -8.77 21.11 6.87
CA VAL A 122 -8.56 21.80 5.59
C VAL A 122 -9.83 22.58 5.27
N CYS A 123 -9.68 23.83 4.86
CA CYS A 123 -10.81 24.68 4.55
C CYS A 123 -11.56 24.18 3.31
N TYR A 124 -12.88 24.13 3.37
CA TYR A 124 -13.71 23.71 2.24
C TYR A 124 -13.55 24.59 0.99
N ILE A 125 -13.35 25.90 1.17
CA ILE A 125 -13.28 26.89 0.08
C ILE A 125 -11.84 27.05 -0.41
N SER A 126 -10.90 27.45 0.45
CA SER A 126 -9.51 27.72 0.01
C SER A 126 -8.68 26.47 -0.23
N LYS A 127 -9.11 25.31 0.28
CA LYS A 127 -8.31 24.06 0.31
C LYS A 127 -6.97 24.18 1.05
N GLU A 128 -6.78 25.26 1.80
CA GLU A 128 -5.63 25.47 2.67
C GLU A 128 -5.85 24.86 4.06
N PRO A 129 -4.77 24.46 4.75
CA PRO A 129 -4.86 24.01 6.14
C PRO A 129 -5.42 25.12 7.05
N MET A 130 -6.20 24.69 8.05
CA MET A 130 -6.65 25.53 9.14
C MET A 130 -5.79 25.23 10.37
N ASP A 131 -4.88 26.15 10.67
CA ASP A 131 -3.82 26.02 11.67
C ASP A 131 -3.79 27.26 12.59
N THR A 132 -2.66 27.48 13.29
CA THR A 132 -2.49 28.61 14.20
C THR A 132 -2.59 29.96 13.50
N GLU A 133 -2.09 30.07 12.26
CA GLU A 133 -2.08 31.29 11.46
C GLU A 133 -3.39 31.49 10.69
N ASN A 134 -4.09 30.41 10.38
CA ASN A 134 -5.36 30.42 9.68
C ASN A 134 -6.44 29.62 10.45
N PRO A 135 -6.85 30.08 11.64
CA PRO A 135 -7.66 29.27 12.53
C PRO A 135 -9.07 29.00 11.98
N PRO A 136 -9.68 27.87 12.39
CA PRO A 136 -11.05 27.55 12.04
C PRO A 136 -12.06 28.44 12.79
N LEU A 137 -13.00 29.03 12.06
CA LEU A 137 -14.14 29.79 12.59
C LEU A 137 -15.45 29.06 12.25
N VAL A 138 -16.35 29.04 13.22
CA VAL A 138 -17.64 28.34 13.19
C VAL A 138 -18.75 29.36 12.97
N LEU A 139 -19.59 29.12 11.97
CA LEU A 139 -20.81 29.88 11.73
C LEU A 139 -21.92 29.42 12.71
N PRO A 140 -22.95 30.25 12.98
CA PRO A 140 -24.09 29.87 13.82
C PRO A 140 -24.84 28.60 13.37
N ASN A 141 -24.76 28.25 12.07
CA ASN A 141 -25.34 27.03 11.51
C ASN A 141 -24.45 25.77 11.69
N GLY A 142 -23.31 25.89 12.40
CA GLY A 142 -22.41 24.79 12.74
C GLY A 142 -21.33 24.47 11.69
N TYR A 143 -21.30 25.16 10.55
CA TYR A 143 -20.24 24.93 9.54
C TYR A 143 -18.96 25.70 9.86
N VAL A 144 -17.82 25.11 9.49
CA VAL A 144 -16.49 25.63 9.82
C VAL A 144 -15.73 26.01 8.55
N TYR A 145 -15.14 27.21 8.56
CA TYR A 145 -14.28 27.71 7.47
C TYR A 145 -13.06 28.42 8.05
N SER A 146 -12.09 28.73 7.18
CA SER A 146 -10.86 29.37 7.59
C SER A 146 -11.04 30.87 7.77
N THR A 147 -10.30 31.45 8.71
CA THR A 147 -10.36 32.89 9.00
C THR A 147 -10.07 33.73 7.75
N LYS A 148 -9.04 33.38 6.97
CA LYS A 148 -8.68 34.09 5.73
C LYS A 148 -9.86 34.20 4.74
N VAL A 149 -10.59 33.10 4.54
CA VAL A 149 -11.72 33.07 3.59
C VAL A 149 -12.89 33.90 4.09
N LEU A 150 -13.20 33.79 5.37
CA LEU A 150 -14.33 34.49 5.98
C LEU A 150 -14.08 36.00 6.06
N GLU A 151 -12.84 36.42 6.34
CA GLU A 151 -12.44 37.84 6.29
C GLU A 151 -12.54 38.40 4.88
N HIS A 152 -12.03 37.67 3.89
CA HIS A 152 -12.13 38.09 2.49
C HIS A 152 -13.59 38.20 2.05
N MET A 153 -14.45 37.26 2.45
CA MET A 153 -15.88 37.29 2.16
C MET A 153 -16.56 38.50 2.82
N ALA A 154 -16.27 38.76 4.09
CA ALA A 154 -16.84 39.88 4.82
C ALA A 154 -16.40 41.24 4.24
N LYS A 155 -15.13 41.37 3.81
CA LYS A 155 -14.62 42.60 3.16
C LYS A 155 -15.37 42.91 1.86
N ASN A 156 -15.70 41.87 1.08
CA ASN A 156 -16.38 42.05 -0.21
C ASN A 156 -17.91 42.23 -0.07
N ASN A 157 -18.50 41.76 1.02
CA ASN A 157 -19.96 41.73 1.23
C ASN A 157 -20.42 42.61 2.41
N ASN A 158 -19.76 43.74 2.65
CA ASN A 158 -20.12 44.71 3.70
C ASN A 158 -20.31 44.07 5.10
N GLY A 159 -19.41 43.17 5.50
CA GLY A 159 -19.42 42.50 6.80
C GLY A 159 -20.30 41.24 6.89
N LYS A 160 -21.00 40.88 5.81
CA LYS A 160 -21.84 39.67 5.74
C LYS A 160 -21.10 38.48 5.14
N ILE A 161 -21.42 37.31 5.64
CA ILE A 161 -20.84 36.03 5.23
C ILE A 161 -21.98 35.11 4.83
N THR A 162 -21.83 34.49 3.66
CA THR A 162 -22.79 33.50 3.15
C THR A 162 -22.15 32.13 3.15
N CYS A 163 -22.76 31.19 3.88
CA CYS A 163 -22.35 29.80 3.89
C CYS A 163 -22.55 29.19 2.49
N PRO A 164 -21.51 28.71 1.78
CA PRO A 164 -21.65 28.14 0.44
C PRO A 164 -22.41 26.81 0.41
N ARG A 165 -22.55 26.13 1.56
CA ARG A 165 -23.22 24.82 1.65
C ARG A 165 -24.71 24.93 1.92
N THR A 166 -25.14 25.95 2.66
CA THR A 166 -26.54 26.09 3.11
C THR A 166 -27.20 27.40 2.67
N GLY A 167 -26.44 28.36 2.12
CA GLY A 167 -26.93 29.70 1.81
C GLY A 167 -27.21 30.58 3.03
N TYR A 168 -26.91 30.11 4.25
CA TYR A 168 -27.13 30.87 5.48
C TYR A 168 -26.25 32.12 5.54
N VAL A 169 -26.84 33.26 5.88
CA VAL A 169 -26.15 34.55 5.96
C VAL A 169 -26.03 34.99 7.41
N CYS A 170 -24.82 35.36 7.82
CA CYS A 170 -24.51 35.86 9.16
C CYS A 170 -23.51 37.02 9.09
N ASN A 171 -23.37 37.76 10.19
CA ASN A 171 -22.35 38.80 10.29
C ASN A 171 -21.02 38.21 10.76
N TYR A 172 -19.90 38.82 10.36
CA TYR A 172 -18.57 38.36 10.78
C TYR A 172 -18.40 38.31 12.31
N GLY A 173 -19.02 39.23 13.05
CA GLY A 173 -18.95 39.27 14.52
C GLY A 173 -19.70 38.13 15.23
N GLU A 174 -20.53 37.36 14.53
CA GLU A 174 -21.26 36.21 15.08
C GLU A 174 -20.45 34.91 15.02
N LEU A 175 -19.26 34.95 14.42
CA LEU A 175 -18.38 33.80 14.26
C LEU A 175 -17.64 33.46 15.56
N VAL A 176 -17.54 32.17 15.86
CA VAL A 176 -16.81 31.67 17.04
C VAL A 176 -15.60 30.87 16.61
N ARG A 177 -14.45 31.07 17.26
CA ARG A 177 -13.25 30.28 17.00
C ARG A 177 -13.40 28.85 17.53
N ALA A 178 -13.12 27.86 16.69
CA ALA A 178 -13.02 26.47 17.13
C ALA A 178 -11.60 26.18 17.66
N PHE A 179 -11.52 25.45 18.76
CA PHE A 179 -10.29 24.89 19.29
C PHE A 179 -10.33 23.38 19.12
N ILE A 180 -9.24 22.83 18.62
CA ILE A 180 -9.07 21.39 18.38
C ILE A 180 -7.99 20.94 19.34
N SER A 181 -8.31 19.94 20.16
CA SER A 181 -7.38 19.30 21.10
C SER A 181 -6.93 17.94 20.59
#